data_AF-A0A655STF9-F1
#
_entry.id   AF-A0A655STF9-F1
#
_cell.length_a   1.000
_cell.length_b   1.000
_cell.length_c   1.000
_cell.angle_alpha   90.00
_cell.angle_beta   90.00
_cell.angle_gamma   90.00
#
_symmetry.space_group_name_H-M   'P 1'
#
loop_
_entity.id
_entity.type
_entity.pdbx_description
1 polymer ?
#
loop_
_entity_poly.entity_id
_entity_poly.type
_entity_poly.pdbx_seq_one_letter_code
_entity_poly.pdbx_strand_id
1 'polypeptide(L)'
;MAVNSVSPNTVQAKAFLDFLMKPDIAAINAEYIRAASPNYKARALLPVEHREDLSIYLPEQRLAEGIIDSELSAKNLSLRAKIISSVTYQYEAKP
;
A
#
# COMPACT_ATOMS: atom_id res chain seq x y z
N MET A 1 -4.05 0.48 -7.24
CA MET A 1 -3.54 0.32 -8.63
C MET A 1 -4.29 1.28 -9.54
N ALA A 2 -3.68 1.74 -10.63
CA ALA A 2 -4.30 2.65 -11.59
C ALA A 2 -3.89 2.26 -13.03
N VAL A 3 -4.77 2.53 -14.00
CA VAL A 3 -4.44 2.37 -15.43
C VAL A 3 -4.20 3.75 -16.02
N ASN A 4 -3.03 3.94 -16.63
CA ASN A 4 -2.68 5.20 -17.29
C ASN A 4 -3.65 5.46 -18.47
N SER A 5 -4.13 6.70 -18.59
CA SER A 5 -5.05 7.13 -19.66
C SER A 5 -4.47 6.93 -21.06
N VAL A 6 -3.15 6.98 -21.23
CA VAL A 6 -2.48 6.77 -22.53
C VAL A 6 -1.98 5.33 -22.72
N SER A 7 -2.45 4.38 -21.90
CA SER A 7 -2.04 2.98 -22.03
C SER A 7 -2.54 2.37 -23.35
N PRO A 8 -1.64 1.82 -24.20
CA PRO A 8 -2.03 1.15 -25.43
C PRO A 8 -2.76 -0.20 -25.15
N ASN A 9 -2.66 -0.72 -23.92
CA ASN A 9 -3.21 -2.02 -23.52
C ASN A 9 -4.23 -1.88 -22.39
N THR A 10 -5.11 -0.88 -22.47
CA THR A 10 -6.05 -0.54 -21.40
C THR A 10 -6.98 -1.71 -21.03
N VAL A 11 -7.43 -2.51 -22.01
CA VAL A 11 -8.33 -3.65 -21.77
C VAL A 11 -7.61 -4.74 -20.96
N GLN A 12 -6.40 -5.10 -21.36
CA GLN A 12 -5.58 -6.13 -20.71
C GLN A 12 -5.15 -5.68 -19.31
N ALA A 13 -4.82 -4.39 -19.15
CA ALA A 13 -4.51 -3.83 -17.83
C ALA A 13 -5.70 -3.97 -16.87
N LYS A 14 -6.92 -3.65 -17.32
CA LYS A 14 -8.14 -3.85 -16.51
C LYS A 14 -8.40 -5.32 -16.21
N ALA A 15 -8.27 -6.21 -17.20
CA ALA A 15 -8.42 -7.65 -16.99
C ALA A 15 -7.41 -8.20 -15.97
N PHE A 16 -6.18 -7.66 -15.95
CA PHE A 16 -5.18 -8.02 -14.95
C PHE A 16 -5.55 -7.50 -13.55
N LEU A 17 -6.11 -6.29 -13.44
CA LEU A 17 -6.66 -5.80 -12.16
C LEU A 17 -7.77 -6.73 -11.66
N ASP A 18 -8.69 -7.14 -12.53
CA ASP A 18 -9.77 -8.07 -12.19
C ASP A 18 -9.22 -9.43 -11.73
N PHE A 19 -8.17 -9.93 -12.38
CA PHE A 19 -7.47 -11.14 -11.97
C PHE A 19 -6.87 -11.02 -10.56
N LEU A 20 -6.14 -9.93 -10.29
CA LEU A 20 -5.56 -9.67 -8.96
C LEU A 20 -6.61 -9.53 -7.86
N MET A 21 -7.83 -9.12 -8.22
CA MET A 21 -8.95 -8.97 -7.29
C MET A 21 -9.71 -10.27 -7.03
N LYS A 22 -9.38 -11.39 -7.68
CA LYS A 22 -9.97 -12.69 -7.32
C LYS A 22 -9.52 -13.07 -5.90
N PRO A 23 -10.42 -13.56 -5.02
CA PRO A 23 -10.09 -13.79 -3.60
C PRO A 23 -8.89 -14.71 -3.36
N ASP A 24 -8.79 -15.80 -4.14
CA ASP A 24 -7.70 -16.76 -4.10
C ASP A 24 -6.36 -16.13 -4.51
N ILE A 25 -6.34 -15.36 -5.60
CA ILE A 25 -5.13 -14.64 -6.06
C ILE A 25 -4.72 -13.56 -5.05
N ALA A 26 -5.68 -12.80 -4.53
CA ALA A 26 -5.43 -11.78 -3.53
C ALA A 26 -4.92 -12.38 -2.20
N ALA A 27 -5.33 -13.60 -1.86
CA ALA A 27 -4.84 -14.32 -0.68
C ALA A 27 -3.39 -14.78 -0.88
N ILE A 28 -3.07 -15.40 -2.02
CA ILE A 28 -1.69 -15.78 -2.38
C ILE A 28 -0.74 -14.57 -2.28
N ASN A 29 -1.15 -13.43 -2.87
CA ASN A 29 -0.34 -12.22 -2.84
C ASN A 29 -0.16 -11.70 -1.41
N ALA A 30 -1.23 -11.65 -0.61
CA ALA A 30 -1.18 -11.12 0.75
C ALA A 30 -0.32 -11.99 1.68
N GLU A 31 -0.44 -13.31 1.59
CA GLU A 31 0.36 -14.27 2.34
C GLU A 31 1.85 -14.13 2.00
N TYR A 32 2.16 -14.13 0.70
CA TYR A 32 3.54 -14.05 0.22
C TYR A 32 4.25 -12.77 0.67
N ILE A 33 3.61 -11.61 0.53
CA ILE A 33 4.22 -10.32 0.89
C ILE A 33 4.04 -9.98 2.39
N ARG A 34 3.36 -10.83 3.17
CA ARG A 34 3.06 -10.61 4.58
C ARG A 34 2.34 -9.28 4.84
N ALA A 35 1.34 -8.93 4.03
CA ALA A 35 0.56 -7.70 4.19
C ALA A 35 -0.95 -7.95 4.26
N ALA A 36 -1.70 -6.96 4.74
CA ALA A 36 -3.15 -7.01 4.79
C ALA A 36 -3.74 -6.87 3.38
N SER A 37 -4.55 -7.84 2.96
CA SER A 37 -5.30 -7.72 1.71
C SER A 37 -6.48 -6.75 1.89
N PRO A 38 -6.68 -5.77 0.98
CA PRO A 38 -7.90 -4.96 0.97
C PRO A 38 -9.13 -5.75 0.47
N ASN A 39 -8.94 -6.94 -0.10
CA ASN A 39 -10.03 -7.83 -0.46
C ASN A 39 -10.50 -8.63 0.76
N TYR A 40 -11.66 -8.28 1.31
CA TYR A 40 -12.19 -8.93 2.51
C TYR A 40 -12.43 -10.44 2.33
N LYS A 41 -12.78 -10.91 1.12
CA LYS A 41 -12.99 -12.33 0.85
C LYS A 41 -11.68 -13.11 0.86
N ALA A 42 -10.57 -12.49 0.47
CA ALA A 42 -9.26 -13.10 0.50
C ALA A 42 -8.82 -13.43 1.93
N ARG A 43 -9.21 -12.61 2.92
CA ARG A 43 -8.87 -12.85 4.32
C ARG A 43 -9.37 -14.19 4.82
N ALA A 44 -10.50 -14.70 4.34
CA ALA A 44 -11.02 -16.01 4.76
C ALA A 44 -10.16 -17.18 4.28
N LEU A 45 -9.36 -16.99 3.22
CA LEU A 45 -8.52 -18.00 2.59
C LEU A 45 -7.09 -18.04 3.16
N LEU A 46 -6.71 -17.05 3.96
CA LEU A 46 -5.38 -16.93 4.54
C LEU A 46 -5.19 -17.90 5.73
N PRO A 47 -3.96 -18.37 5.98
CA PRO A 47 -3.62 -19.13 7.19
C PRO A 47 -3.99 -18.38 8.47
N VAL A 48 -4.31 -19.10 9.55
CA VAL A 48 -4.64 -18.50 10.87
C VAL A 48 -3.52 -17.56 11.33
N GLU A 49 -2.28 -18.01 11.24
CA GLU A 49 -1.10 -17.22 11.63
C GLU A 49 -1.01 -15.86 10.93
N HIS A 50 -1.43 -15.76 9.66
CA HIS A 50 -1.45 -14.49 8.93
C HIS A 50 -2.67 -13.63 9.32
N ARG A 51 -3.83 -14.26 9.56
CA ARG A 51 -5.08 -13.55 9.89
C ARG A 51 -5.08 -12.93 11.28
N GLU A 52 -4.31 -13.52 12.18
CA GLU A 52 -4.17 -13.12 13.59
C GLU A 52 -2.87 -12.35 13.89
N ASP A 53 -2.00 -12.15 12.88
CA ASP A 53 -0.81 -11.32 13.02
C ASP A 53 -1.22 -9.86 13.26
N LEU A 54 -1.07 -9.41 14.52
CA LEU A 54 -1.45 -8.06 14.96
C LEU A 54 -0.56 -6.96 14.35
N SER A 55 0.58 -7.31 13.75
CA SER A 55 1.38 -6.35 12.98
C SER A 55 0.80 -6.10 11.58
N ILE A 56 0.01 -7.05 11.06
CA ILE A 56 -0.65 -6.97 9.76
C ILE A 56 -2.09 -6.45 9.93
N TYR A 57 -2.86 -7.05 10.83
CA TYR A 57 -4.24 -6.69 11.14
C TYR A 57 -4.32 -6.07 12.52
N LEU A 58 -4.07 -4.75 12.59
CA LEU A 58 -4.09 -3.99 13.83
C LEU A 58 -5.47 -4.06 14.53
N PRO A 59 -5.49 -4.07 15.88
CA PRO A 59 -6.72 -3.87 16.64
C PRO A 59 -7.37 -2.52 16.34
N GLU A 60 -8.71 -2.46 16.42
CA GLU A 60 -9.50 -1.26 16.10
C GLU A 60 -9.05 -0.02 16.89
N GLN A 61 -8.73 -0.20 18.18
CA GLN A 61 -8.21 0.88 19.03
C GLN A 61 -6.92 1.51 18.47
N ARG A 62 -6.03 0.71 17.88
CA ARG A 62 -4.77 1.18 17.28
C ARG A 62 -5.00 1.80 15.91
N LEU A 63 -5.95 1.29 15.14
CA LEU A 63 -6.36 1.90 13.87
C LEU A 63 -6.94 3.30 14.07
N ALA A 64 -7.70 3.51 15.16
CA ALA A 64 -8.29 4.81 15.49
C ALA A 64 -7.27 5.91 15.80
N GLU A 65 -6.05 5.54 16.21
CA GLU A 65 -4.93 6.46 16.45
C GLU A 65 -4.18 6.82 15.15
N GLY A 66 -4.47 6.11 14.05
CA GLY A 66 -3.80 6.31 12.77
C GLY A 66 -4.17 7.62 12.10
N ILE A 67 -3.18 8.25 11.46
CA ILE A 67 -3.39 9.43 10.62
C ILE A 67 -3.29 8.97 9.16
N ILE A 68 -4.33 9.25 8.38
CA ILE A 68 -4.33 9.00 6.93
C ILE A 68 -3.74 10.22 6.25
N ASP A 69 -2.71 9.99 5.42
CA ASP A 69 -2.11 11.05 4.60
C ASP A 69 -3.18 11.70 3.70
N SER A 70 -3.25 13.03 3.74
CA SER A 70 -4.14 13.83 2.90
C SER A 70 -3.36 14.57 1.82
N GLU A 71 -4.05 14.97 0.77
CA GLU A 71 -3.45 15.80 -0.28
C GLU A 71 -2.88 17.10 0.28
N LEU A 72 -1.71 17.49 -0.23
CA LEU A 72 -1.03 18.74 0.09
C LEU A 72 -1.00 19.64 -1.14
N SER A 73 -0.98 20.96 -0.92
CA SER A 73 -0.76 21.91 -2.01
C SER A 73 0.61 21.70 -2.66
N ALA A 74 0.73 22.03 -3.95
CA ALA A 74 1.99 21.93 -4.70
C ALA A 74 3.16 22.68 -4.02
N LYS A 75 2.87 23.82 -3.39
CA LYS A 75 3.84 24.59 -2.60
C LYS A 75 4.34 23.79 -1.39
N ASN A 76 3.44 23.17 -0.65
CA ASN A 76 3.79 22.38 0.54
C ASN A 76 4.52 21.09 0.18
N LEU A 77 4.13 20.42 -0.91
CA LEU A 77 4.86 19.25 -1.43
C LEU A 77 6.30 19.61 -1.80
N SER A 78 6.48 20.74 -2.51
CA SER A 78 7.80 21.24 -2.90
C SER A 78 8.67 21.60 -1.69
N LEU A 79 8.07 22.22 -0.66
CA LEU A 79 8.77 22.53 0.59
C LEU A 79 9.18 21.24 1.34
N ARG A 80 8.26 20.28 1.48
CA ARG A 80 8.53 18.98 2.12
C ARG A 80 9.68 18.24 1.43
N ALA A 81 9.70 18.22 0.09
CA ALA A 81 10.78 17.60 -0.67
C ALA A 81 12.15 18.25 -0.39
N LYS A 82 12.22 19.58 -0.31
CA LYS A 82 13.45 20.31 0.04
C LYS A 82 13.93 19.98 1.46
N ILE A 83 13.02 19.93 2.43
CA ILE A 83 13.34 19.58 3.82
C ILE A 83 13.91 18.16 3.88
N ILE A 84 13.24 17.18 3.26
CA ILE A 84 13.72 15.79 3.22
C ILE A 84 15.11 15.71 2.58
N SER A 85 15.31 16.32 1.42
CA SER A 85 16.60 16.33 0.73
C SER A 85 17.72 16.93 1.57
N SER A 86 17.46 18.04 2.27
CA SER A 86 18.44 18.67 3.15
C SER A 86 18.83 17.76 4.33
N VAL A 87 17.85 17.07 4.94
CA VAL A 87 18.11 16.17 6.07
C VAL A 87 18.89 14.93 5.61
N THR A 88 18.49 14.33 4.48
CA THR A 88 19.19 13.18 3.90
C THR A 88 20.63 13.53 3.54
N TYR A 89 20.85 14.65 2.86
CA TYR A 89 22.20 15.10 2.49
C TYR A 89 23.09 15.30 3.72
N GLN A 90 22.59 15.94 4.77
CA GLN A 90 23.36 16.13 6.01
C GLN A 90 23.66 14.83 6.75
N TYR A 91 22.81 13.82 6.62
CA TYR A 91 23.06 12.50 7.18
C TYR A 91 24.12 11.73 6.38
N GLU A 92 24.00 11.71 5.05
CA GLU A 92 24.91 11.00 4.15
C GLU A 92 26.30 11.66 4.03
N ALA A 93 26.39 12.97 4.27
CA ALA A 93 27.66 13.70 4.25
C ALA A 93 28.50 13.53 5.54
N LYS A 94 28.03 12.76 6.53
CA LYS A 94 28.83 12.41 7.71
C LYS A 94 29.81 11.28 7.34
N PRO A 95 31.11 11.42 7.67
CA PRO A 95 32.13 10.41 7.36
C PRO A 95 31.92 9.11 8.14
#